data_AF-A0A7S2BEP9-F1
#
_entry.id   AF-A0A7S2BEP9-F1
#
_cell.length_a   1.000
_cell.length_b   1.000
_cell.length_c   1.000
_cell.angle_alpha   90.00
_cell.angle_beta   90.00
_cell.angle_gamma   90.00
#
_symmetry.space_group_name_H-M   'P 1'
#
loop_
_entity.id
_entity.type
_entity.pdbx_description
1 polymer ?
#
loop_
_entity_poly.entity_id
_entity_poly.type
_entity_poly.pdbx_seq_one_letter_code
_entity_poly.pdbx_strand_id
1 'polypeptide(L)'
;MAALAGGDPKAVQSLVSDLKMLAAYETAADWREHGAMDSAFAALSWDDAHVKAALPQYIASSGEERAKVDYAFNAMVPRPSADIDGKQAAMHTWIKARLFSYNKAFPFQLNPYTK
;
A
#
# COMPACT_ATOMS: atom_id res chain seq x y z
N MET A 1 4.02 8.65 -29.13
CA MET A 1 3.50 9.46 -28.00
C MET A 1 2.16 8.85 -27.59
N ALA A 2 2.15 8.05 -26.53
CA ALA A 2 0.92 7.43 -26.03
C ALA A 2 0.17 8.46 -25.17
N ALA A 3 -1.11 8.68 -25.51
CA ALA A 3 -1.99 9.58 -24.80
C ALA A 3 -2.14 9.16 -23.33
N LEU A 4 -1.79 10.07 -22.41
CA LEU A 4 -2.14 9.98 -21.00
C LEU A 4 -3.66 10.07 -20.90
N ALA A 5 -4.32 8.93 -20.76
CA ALA A 5 -5.76 8.84 -20.54
C ALA A 5 -6.13 9.49 -19.20
N GLY A 6 -6.46 10.79 -19.24
CA GLY A 6 -7.69 11.42 -18.76
C GLY A 6 -8.31 11.09 -17.40
N GLY A 7 -7.62 10.42 -16.48
CA GLY A 7 -8.05 10.29 -15.09
C GLY A 7 -7.33 11.31 -14.21
N ASP A 8 -8.07 12.06 -13.40
CA ASP A 8 -7.47 12.84 -12.30
C ASP A 8 -6.47 11.95 -11.54
N PRO A 9 -5.27 12.43 -11.18
CA PRO A 9 -4.28 11.63 -10.48
C PRO A 9 -4.77 11.31 -9.06
N LYS A 10 -5.57 10.24 -8.95
CA LYS A 10 -6.08 9.70 -7.68
C LYS A 10 -5.00 8.96 -6.90
N ALA A 11 -3.74 8.98 -7.33
CA ALA A 11 -2.66 8.22 -6.69
C ALA A 11 -2.53 8.54 -5.20
N VAL A 12 -2.53 9.82 -4.83
CA VAL A 12 -2.49 10.26 -3.43
C VAL A 12 -3.80 9.93 -2.72
N GLN A 13 -4.94 10.22 -3.34
CA GLN A 13 -6.27 9.95 -2.76
C GLN A 13 -6.45 8.46 -2.41
N SER A 14 -6.14 7.56 -3.34
CA SER A 14 -6.24 6.12 -3.16
C SER A 14 -5.26 5.61 -2.10
N LEU A 15 -4.03 6.11 -2.08
CA LEU A 15 -3.06 5.76 -1.05
C LEU A 15 -3.54 6.17 0.34
N VAL A 16 -4.00 7.41 0.51
CA VAL A 16 -4.50 7.91 1.79
C VAL A 16 -5.77 7.16 2.22
N SER A 17 -6.65 6.83 1.27
CA SER A 17 -7.85 6.01 1.53
C SER A 17 -7.47 4.62 2.05
N ASP A 18 -6.50 3.95 1.43
CA ASP A 18 -6.05 2.63 1.86
C ASP A 18 -5.36 2.68 3.23
N LEU A 19 -4.50 3.67 3.47
CA LEU A 19 -3.85 3.89 4.77
C LEU A 19 -4.89 4.14 5.87
N LYS A 20 -5.96 4.89 5.57
CA LYS A 20 -7.07 5.10 6.51
C LYS A 20 -7.76 3.79 6.87
N MET A 21 -7.98 2.91 5.89
CA MET A 21 -8.61 1.60 6.15
C MET A 21 -7.68 0.67 6.92
N LEU A 22 -6.36 0.69 6.65
CA LEU A 22 -5.40 -0.04 7.47
C LEU A 22 -5.42 0.45 8.94
N ALA A 23 -5.34 1.75 9.16
CA ALA A 23 -5.40 2.32 10.51
C ALA A 23 -6.74 1.99 11.21
N ALA A 24 -7.86 1.99 10.49
CA ALA A 24 -9.16 1.59 11.02
C ALA A 24 -9.19 0.10 11.39
N TYR A 25 -8.60 -0.77 10.56
CA TYR A 25 -8.49 -2.20 10.83
C TYR A 25 -7.67 -2.46 12.10
N GLU A 26 -6.49 -1.85 12.21
CA GLU A 26 -5.60 -2.00 13.36
C GLU A 26 -6.25 -1.47 14.65
N THR A 27 -6.90 -0.31 14.56
CA THR A 27 -7.66 0.23 15.69
C THR A 27 -8.78 -0.73 16.09
N ALA A 28 -9.58 -1.21 15.13
CA ALA A 28 -10.66 -2.15 15.43
C ALA A 28 -10.15 -3.46 16.04
N ALA A 29 -8.97 -3.94 15.62
CA ALA A 29 -8.32 -5.10 16.21
C ALA A 29 -7.95 -4.88 17.68
N ASP A 30 -7.38 -3.71 18.02
CA ASP A 30 -7.05 -3.33 19.41
C ASP A 30 -8.31 -3.33 20.30
N TRP A 31 -9.45 -2.88 19.75
CA TRP A 31 -10.75 -2.85 20.44
C TRP A 31 -11.54 -4.17 20.33
N ARG A 32 -11.03 -5.17 19.61
CA ARG A 32 -11.70 -6.46 19.33
C ARG A 32 -13.05 -6.32 18.62
N GLU A 33 -13.20 -5.28 17.80
CA GLU A 33 -14.38 -4.97 17.01
C GLU A 33 -14.34 -5.67 15.65
N HIS A 34 -14.55 -6.99 15.63
CA HIS A 34 -14.42 -7.81 14.42
C HIS A 34 -15.27 -7.32 13.23
N GLY A 35 -16.48 -6.80 13.48
CA GLY A 35 -17.32 -6.24 12.42
C GLY A 35 -16.71 -4.99 11.76
N ALA A 36 -16.03 -4.16 12.54
CA ALA A 36 -15.32 -2.98 12.03
C ALA A 36 -14.03 -3.37 11.29
N MET A 37 -13.33 -4.40 11.76
CA MET A 37 -12.20 -4.99 11.05
C MET A 37 -12.61 -5.47 9.65
N ASP A 38 -13.69 -6.26 9.57
CA ASP A 38 -14.18 -6.79 8.30
C ASP A 38 -14.66 -5.69 7.35
N SER A 39 -15.29 -4.65 7.89
CA SER A 39 -15.73 -3.49 7.12
C SER A 39 -14.55 -2.70 6.55
N ALA A 40 -13.50 -2.48 7.36
CA ALA A 40 -12.28 -1.80 6.92
C ALA A 40 -11.53 -2.61 5.86
N PHE A 41 -11.43 -3.93 6.06
CA PHE A 41 -10.83 -4.83 5.08
C PHE A 41 -11.60 -4.79 3.76
N ALA A 42 -12.93 -4.94 3.79
CA ALA A 42 -13.76 -4.92 2.58
C ALA A 42 -13.74 -3.58 1.84
N ALA A 43 -13.56 -2.46 2.57
CA ALA A 43 -13.50 -1.11 2.02
C ALA A 43 -12.12 -0.71 1.47
N LEU A 44 -11.10 -1.54 1.63
CA LEU A 44 -9.82 -1.33 0.95
C LEU A 44 -10.04 -1.38 -0.57
N SER A 45 -9.24 -0.62 -1.33
CA SER A 45 -9.41 -0.50 -2.78
C SER A 45 -8.89 -1.72 -3.58
N TRP A 46 -9.39 -2.91 -3.27
CA TRP A 46 -9.00 -4.18 -3.89
C TRP A 46 -9.18 -4.23 -5.41
N ASP A 47 -10.00 -3.34 -5.97
CA ASP A 47 -10.31 -3.29 -7.40
C ASP A 47 -9.45 -2.35 -8.24
N ASP A 48 -8.45 -1.71 -7.64
CA ASP A 48 -7.52 -0.84 -8.35
C ASP A 48 -6.70 -1.63 -9.39
N ALA A 49 -6.95 -1.37 -10.68
CA ALA A 49 -6.34 -2.09 -11.79
C ALA A 49 -4.81 -1.94 -11.84
N HIS A 50 -4.28 -0.78 -11.45
CA HIS A 50 -2.83 -0.55 -11.45
C HIS A 50 -2.15 -1.35 -10.34
N VAL A 51 -2.79 -1.42 -9.17
CA VAL A 51 -2.28 -2.23 -8.04
C VAL A 51 -2.38 -3.72 -8.38
N LYS A 52 -3.49 -4.19 -8.97
CA LYS A 52 -3.63 -5.58 -9.44
C LYS A 52 -2.51 -5.98 -10.41
N ALA A 53 -2.18 -5.11 -11.36
CA ALA A 53 -1.11 -5.36 -12.32
C ALA A 53 0.29 -5.35 -11.69
N ALA A 54 0.50 -4.51 -10.67
CA ALA A 54 1.77 -4.37 -9.96
C ALA A 54 1.99 -5.46 -8.91
N LEU A 55 0.93 -6.01 -8.32
CA LEU A 55 0.98 -7.00 -7.25
C LEU A 55 1.86 -8.23 -7.55
N PRO A 56 1.68 -8.98 -8.66
CA PRO A 56 2.54 -10.13 -8.95
C PRO A 56 4.00 -9.71 -9.18
N GLN A 57 4.23 -8.50 -9.71
CA GLN A 57 5.57 -7.97 -9.93
C GLN A 57 6.26 -7.62 -8.61
N TYR A 58 5.54 -7.00 -7.66
CA TYR A 58 6.06 -6.75 -6.32
C TYR A 58 6.38 -8.05 -5.58
N ILE A 59 5.50 -9.06 -5.66
CA ILE A 59 5.73 -10.37 -5.02
C ILE A 59 7.00 -11.03 -5.57
N ALA A 60 7.20 -10.97 -6.90
CA ALA A 60 8.39 -11.50 -7.57
C ALA A 60 9.64 -10.61 -7.41
N SER A 61 9.48 -9.35 -7.00
CA SER A 61 10.58 -8.40 -6.85
C SER A 61 11.52 -8.79 -5.70
N SER A 62 12.78 -8.41 -5.84
CA SER A 62 13.85 -8.60 -4.86
C SER A 62 14.89 -7.47 -4.97
N GLY A 63 15.88 -7.46 -4.07
CA GLY A 63 16.97 -6.50 -4.12
C GLY A 63 16.54 -5.05 -3.86
N GLU A 64 17.17 -4.11 -4.56
CA GLU A 64 17.03 -2.67 -4.29
C GLU A 64 15.61 -2.14 -4.54
N GLU A 65 14.94 -2.58 -5.61
CA GLU A 65 13.59 -2.11 -5.96
C GLU A 65 12.59 -2.45 -4.85
N ARG A 66 12.66 -3.69 -4.33
CA ARG A 66 11.84 -4.14 -3.21
C ARG A 66 12.20 -3.42 -1.92
N ALA A 67 13.49 -3.31 -1.61
CA ALA A 67 13.96 -2.64 -0.41
C ALA A 67 13.50 -1.17 -0.32
N LYS A 68 13.49 -0.47 -1.47
CA LYS A 68 13.03 0.93 -1.57
C LYS A 68 11.54 1.06 -1.25
N VAL A 69 10.72 0.16 -1.78
CA VAL A 69 9.28 0.10 -1.50
C VAL A 69 9.00 -0.30 -0.06
N ASP A 70 9.69 -1.31 0.45
CA ASP A 70 9.56 -1.76 1.84
C ASP A 70 9.99 -0.65 2.82
N TYR A 71 11.04 0.12 2.50
CA TYR A 71 11.44 1.29 3.28
C TYR A 71 10.34 2.36 3.30
N ALA A 72 9.79 2.72 2.15
CA ALA A 72 8.69 3.69 2.07
C ALA A 72 7.45 3.23 2.84
N PHE A 73 7.11 1.94 2.75
CA PHE A 73 6.01 1.35 3.53
C PHE A 73 6.27 1.44 5.04
N ASN A 74 7.45 1.01 5.50
CA ASN A 74 7.81 1.02 6.92
C ASN A 74 7.89 2.44 7.50
N ALA A 75 8.19 3.45 6.67
CA ALA A 75 8.15 4.85 7.10
C ALA A 75 6.71 5.34 7.38
N MET A 76 5.71 4.77 6.71
CA MET A 76 4.29 5.12 6.92
C MET A 76 3.59 4.21 7.95
N VAL A 77 4.00 2.94 8.02
CA VAL A 77 3.46 1.91 8.90
C VAL A 77 4.61 1.35 9.75
N PRO A 78 5.04 2.07 10.80
CA PRO A 78 6.27 1.74 11.54
C PRO A 78 6.09 0.60 12.55
N ARG A 79 4.84 0.26 12.89
CA ARG A 79 4.55 -0.76 13.89
C ARG A 79 4.50 -2.14 13.20
N PRO A 80 5.45 -3.06 13.48
CA PRO A 80 5.21 -4.46 13.17
C PRO A 80 4.07 -4.94 14.07
N SER A 81 2.99 -5.42 13.48
CA SER A 81 1.88 -6.03 14.21
C SER A 81 2.40 -7.23 15.00
N ALA A 82 2.20 -7.24 16.32
CA ALA A 82 2.66 -8.31 17.20
C ALA A 82 2.06 -9.67 16.81
N ASP A 83 0.84 -9.66 16.25
CA ASP A 83 0.11 -10.82 15.75
C ASP A 83 -0.50 -10.48 14.38
N ILE A 84 0.30 -10.48 13.31
CA ILE A 84 -0.23 -10.21 11.97
C ILE A 84 -1.18 -11.35 11.56
N ASP A 85 -2.46 -11.03 11.40
CA ASP A 85 -3.40 -11.98 10.80
C ASP A 85 -3.30 -11.96 9.27
N GLY A 86 -3.92 -12.94 8.61
CA GLY A 86 -3.86 -13.05 7.15
C GLY A 86 -4.48 -11.87 6.40
N LYS A 87 -5.46 -11.18 6.99
CA LYS A 87 -6.10 -10.00 6.38
C LYS A 87 -5.18 -8.80 6.47
N GLN A 88 -4.59 -8.52 7.63
CA GLN A 88 -3.63 -7.44 7.79
C GLN A 88 -2.41 -7.66 6.89
N ALA A 89 -1.91 -8.90 6.79
CA ALA A 89 -0.85 -9.25 5.85
C ALA A 89 -1.23 -8.94 4.39
N ALA A 90 -2.46 -9.29 3.97
CA ALA A 90 -2.95 -8.96 2.64
C ALA A 90 -3.05 -7.43 2.41
N MET A 91 -3.52 -6.66 3.40
CA MET A 91 -3.58 -5.19 3.32
C MET A 91 -2.19 -4.58 3.17
N HIS A 92 -1.20 -5.07 3.93
CA HIS A 92 0.19 -4.64 3.80
C HIS A 92 0.73 -4.92 2.40
N THR A 93 0.56 -6.15 1.91
CA THR A 93 0.99 -6.52 0.56
C THR A 93 0.33 -5.65 -0.50
N TRP A 94 -0.96 -5.31 -0.34
CA TRP A 94 -1.68 -4.42 -1.27
C TRP A 94 -1.09 -3.02 -1.31
N ILE A 95 -0.87 -2.40 -0.15
CA ILE A 95 -0.29 -1.05 -0.06
C ILE A 95 1.13 -1.04 -0.61
N LYS A 96 1.92 -2.09 -0.35
CA LYS A 96 3.26 -2.23 -0.94
C LYS A 96 3.22 -2.36 -2.45
N ALA A 97 2.29 -3.14 -3.02
CA ALA A 97 2.08 -3.21 -4.46
C ALA A 97 1.65 -1.86 -5.06
N ARG A 98 0.84 -1.08 -4.34
CA ARG A 98 0.50 0.30 -4.73
C ARG A 98 1.74 1.18 -4.79
N LEU A 99 2.56 1.20 -3.74
CA LEU A 99 3.81 1.96 -3.71
C LEU A 99 4.79 1.49 -4.78
N PHE A 100 4.84 0.19 -5.06
CA PHE A 100 5.63 -0.37 -6.15
C PHE A 100 5.19 0.16 -7.51
N SER A 101 3.88 0.24 -7.76
CA SER A 101 3.34 0.85 -8.98
C SER A 101 3.75 2.32 -9.13
N TYR A 102 3.76 3.07 -8.01
CA TYR A 102 4.15 4.48 -8.01
C TYR A 102 5.65 4.64 -8.23
N ASN A 103 6.47 3.84 -7.57
CA ASN A 103 7.93 3.84 -7.75
C ASN A 103 8.33 3.45 -9.19
N LYS A 104 7.58 2.57 -9.86
CA LYS A 104 7.80 2.26 -11.27
C LYS A 104 7.47 3.42 -12.21
N ALA A 105 6.40 4.15 -11.92
CA ALA A 105 6.00 5.31 -12.71
C ALA A 105 6.93 6.51 -12.46
N PHE A 106 7.26 6.76 -11.18
CA PHE A 106 8.07 7.87 -10.69
C PHE A 106 8.95 7.37 -9.52
N PRO A 107 10.21 6.98 -9.79
CA PRO A 107 11.10 6.41 -8.77
C PRO A 107 11.26 7.29 -7.54
N PHE A 108 11.14 6.69 -6.36
CA PHE A 108 11.25 7.42 -5.10
C PHE A 108 12.68 7.91 -4.86
N GLN A 109 12.80 9.18 -4.49
CA GLN A 109 14.01 9.79 -3.94
C GLN A 109 13.85 9.93 -2.44
N LEU A 110 14.37 8.94 -1.70
CA LEU A 110 14.21 8.85 -0.24
C LEU A 110 15.47 9.31 0.50
N ASN A 111 16.56 9.56 -0.23
CA ASN A 111 17.78 10.11 0.34
C ASN A 111 17.61 11.63 0.53
N PRO A 112 17.63 12.15 1.78
CA PRO A 112 17.45 13.58 2.03
C PRO A 112 18.59 14.45 1.48
N TYR A 113 19.70 13.85 1.04
CA TYR A 113 20.86 14.56 0.49
C TYR A 113 20.88 14.60 -1.04
N THR A 114 19.96 13.90 -1.72
CA THR A 114 19.81 14.02 -3.18
C THR A 114 19.08 15.32 -3.49
N LYS A 115 19.74 16.22 -4.22
CA LYS A 115 19.16 17.50 -4.68
C LYS A 115 18.31 17.32 -5.94
#